data_AF-A0A8K9XE40-F1
#
_entry.id   AF-A0A8K9XE40-F1
#
_cell.length_a   1.000
_cell.length_b   1.000
_cell.length_c   1.000
_cell.angle_alpha   90.00
_cell.angle_beta   90.00
_cell.angle_gamma   90.00
#
_symmetry.space_group_name_H-M   'P 1'
#
loop_
_entity.id
_entity.type
_entity.pdbx_description
1 polymer ?
#
loop_
_entity_poly.entity_id
_entity_poly.type
_entity_poly.pdbx_seq_one_letter_code
_entity_poly.pdbx_strand_id
1 'polypeptide(L)'
;MAKCVVEGYYIHVTVHYIHVLCSTPSSAKPISLVERCWCRSTVNTVPQRNIRELKFLHTPNCPFQVIAKLKNHKEVCINPETKWLQQYLKNALNKAS
;
A
#
# COMPACT_ATOMS: atom_id res chain seq x y z
N MET A 1 -30.21 -7.05 12.43
CA MET A 1 -30.63 -6.53 11.11
C MET A 1 -29.39 -6.28 10.26
N ALA A 2 -29.03 -7.24 9.41
CA ALA A 2 -27.91 -7.10 8.49
C ALA A 2 -28.43 -6.53 7.16
N LYS A 3 -27.82 -5.45 6.68
CA LYS A 3 -28.11 -4.83 5.39
C LYS A 3 -26.98 -5.20 4.43
N CYS A 4 -27.25 -5.99 3.39
CA CYS A 4 -26.31 -6.21 2.30
C CYS A 4 -26.70 -5.28 1.13
N VAL A 5 -25.72 -4.60 0.55
CA VAL A 5 -25.90 -3.71 -0.62
C VAL A 5 -25.37 -4.43 -1.86
N VAL A 6 -26.20 -4.59 -2.90
CA VAL A 6 -25.77 -4.92 -4.26
C VAL A 6 -26.35 -3.86 -5.17
N GLU A 7 -25.45 -3.16 -5.88
CA GLU A 7 -25.70 -2.13 -6.91
C GLU A 7 -27.07 -1.44 -6.86
N GLY A 8 -27.24 -0.50 -5.92
CA GLY A 8 -28.28 0.52 -6.00
C GLY A 8 -29.73 0.14 -5.69
N TYR A 9 -30.06 -1.12 -5.36
CA TYR A 9 -31.43 -1.51 -4.98
C TYR A 9 -31.48 -2.16 -3.58
N TYR A 10 -32.20 -1.54 -2.65
CA TYR A 10 -32.40 -2.08 -1.29
C TYR A 10 -33.47 -3.20 -1.33
N ILE A 11 -33.06 -4.46 -1.21
CA ILE A 11 -33.99 -5.60 -1.11
C ILE A 11 -34.22 -5.90 0.37
N HIS A 12 -35.45 -5.73 0.86
CA HIS A 12 -35.85 -6.10 2.22
C HIS A 12 -36.26 -7.58 2.27
N VAL A 13 -35.48 -8.41 2.94
CA VAL A 13 -35.82 -9.83 3.15
C VAL A 13 -36.42 -10.01 4.55
N THR A 14 -37.71 -10.35 4.63
CA THR A 14 -38.44 -10.58 5.89
C THR A 14 -38.03 -11.90 6.54
N VAL A 15 -37.82 -11.82 7.86
CA VAL A 15 -37.21 -12.82 8.74
C VAL A 15 -38.16 -13.98 9.02
N HIS A 16 -38.30 -14.99 8.16
CA HIS A 16 -38.71 -16.31 8.67
C HIS A 16 -38.50 -17.53 7.79
N TYR A 17 -38.27 -17.40 6.48
CA TYR A 17 -38.12 -18.57 5.63
C TYR A 17 -37.55 -18.18 4.30
N ILE A 18 -36.24 -18.26 4.09
CA ILE A 18 -35.67 -18.69 2.79
C ILE A 18 -34.33 -19.34 3.11
N HIS A 19 -34.23 -20.61 2.74
CA HIS A 19 -32.99 -21.34 2.56
C HIS A 19 -32.07 -20.52 1.66
N VAL A 20 -31.23 -19.67 2.27
CA VAL A 20 -30.20 -18.93 1.55
C VAL A 20 -29.21 -19.98 1.08
N LEU A 21 -29.38 -20.35 -0.19
CA LEU A 21 -28.34 -20.87 -1.06
C LEU A 21 -27.20 -19.83 -1.06
N CYS A 22 -26.44 -19.79 0.03
CA CYS A 22 -25.05 -19.37 -0.01
C CYS A 22 -24.31 -20.55 -0.65
N SER A 23 -24.62 -20.78 -1.93
CA SER A 23 -23.77 -21.56 -2.81
C SER A 23 -22.41 -20.93 -2.68
N THR A 24 -21.49 -21.75 -2.16
CA THR A 24 -20.07 -21.53 -1.96
C THR A 24 -19.56 -20.26 -2.64
N PRO A 25 -18.87 -19.35 -1.92
CA PRO A 25 -18.09 -18.35 -2.62
C PRO A 25 -17.16 -19.15 -3.54
N SER A 26 -17.47 -19.14 -4.84
CA SER A 26 -16.55 -19.56 -5.87
C SER A 26 -15.25 -18.92 -5.44
N SER A 27 -14.20 -19.74 -5.32
CA SER A 27 -12.84 -19.27 -5.15
C SER A 27 -12.47 -18.53 -6.44
N ALA A 28 -13.11 -17.39 -6.66
CA ALA A 28 -12.65 -16.33 -7.49
C ALA A 28 -11.44 -15.80 -6.74
N LYS A 29 -10.30 -16.48 -6.91
CA LYS A 29 -9.00 -15.83 -6.76
C LYS A 29 -9.13 -14.53 -7.53
N PRO A 30 -9.05 -13.36 -6.88
CA PRO A 30 -9.20 -12.10 -7.56
C PRO A 30 -8.21 -12.09 -8.74
N ILE A 31 -8.71 -11.64 -9.89
CA ILE A 31 -8.05 -11.62 -11.19
C ILE A 31 -6.65 -10.99 -11.03
N SER A 32 -5.64 -11.86 -10.85
CA SER A 32 -4.21 -11.54 -10.65
C SER A 32 -3.95 -10.68 -9.40
N LEU A 33 -3.29 -11.15 -8.34
CA LEU A 33 -1.82 -11.10 -8.17
C LEU A 33 -1.07 -10.07 -9.05
N VAL A 34 -1.71 -8.95 -9.37
CA VAL A 34 -1.01 -7.73 -9.72
C VAL A 34 -0.49 -7.19 -8.40
N GLU A 35 0.56 -7.83 -7.91
CA GLU A 35 1.40 -7.39 -6.81
C GLU A 35 2.21 -6.19 -7.26
N ARG A 36 1.52 -5.13 -7.68
CA ARG A 36 2.16 -3.89 -8.07
C ARG A 36 2.58 -3.22 -6.78
N CYS A 37 3.79 -3.56 -6.35
CA CYS A 37 4.51 -2.77 -5.36
C CYS A 37 4.42 -1.29 -5.75
N TRP A 38 4.32 -0.43 -4.75
CA TRP A 38 4.10 1.01 -4.95
C TRP A 38 5.15 1.61 -5.88
N CYS A 39 6.38 1.18 -5.70
CA CYS A 39 7.47 1.48 -6.62
C CYS A 39 7.64 0.37 -7.65
N ARG A 40 7.56 0.74 -8.94
CA ARG A 40 7.97 -0.14 -10.06
C ARG A 40 9.48 -0.11 -10.31
N SER A 41 10.13 0.99 -9.98
CA SER A 41 11.57 1.19 -10.14
C SER A 41 12.05 2.25 -9.15
N THR A 42 13.32 2.23 -8.81
CA THR A 42 13.96 3.17 -7.89
C THR A 42 14.97 4.04 -8.62
N VAL A 43 15.19 5.26 -8.11
CA VAL A 43 16.26 6.15 -8.55
C VAL A 43 17.35 6.21 -7.47
N ASN A 44 18.62 6.17 -7.90
CA ASN A 44 19.78 6.23 -7.01
C ASN A 44 20.28 7.67 -6.77
N THR A 45 19.89 8.61 -7.64
CA THR A 45 20.52 9.95 -7.75
C THR A 45 19.63 11.07 -7.23
N VAL A 46 18.96 10.87 -6.09
CA VAL A 46 18.14 11.92 -5.47
C VAL A 46 18.96 12.64 -4.39
N PRO A 47 19.29 13.93 -4.55
CA PRO A 47 20.01 14.67 -3.53
C PRO A 47 19.09 14.99 -2.34
N GLN A 48 19.58 14.73 -1.12
CA GLN A 48 18.83 14.95 0.13
C GLN A 48 18.26 16.37 0.26
N ARG A 49 18.97 17.38 -0.25
CA ARG A 49 18.56 18.80 -0.19
C ARG A 49 17.21 19.09 -0.87
N ASN A 50 16.81 18.25 -1.84
CA ASN A 50 15.58 18.42 -2.61
C ASN A 50 14.40 17.66 -1.98
N ILE A 51 14.66 16.82 -0.97
CA ILE A 51 13.66 15.99 -0.30
C ILE A 51 12.98 16.83 0.78
N ARG A 52 11.66 16.80 0.76
CA ARG A 52 10.80 17.42 1.77
C ARG A 52 10.38 16.40 2.81
N GLU A 53 10.05 15.19 2.39
CA GLU A 53 9.55 14.12 3.26
C GLU A 53 9.95 12.76 2.70
N LEU A 54 10.21 11.80 3.60
CA LEU A 54 10.43 10.40 3.28
C LEU A 54 9.27 9.57 3.83
N LYS A 55 8.75 8.67 2.99
CA LYS A 55 7.75 7.67 3.34
C LYS A 55 8.38 6.29 3.20
N PHE A 56 8.30 5.50 4.26
CA PHE A 56 8.76 4.12 4.29
C PHE A 56 7.54 3.21 4.17
N LEU A 57 7.53 2.36 3.15
CA LEU A 57 6.43 1.44 2.90
C LEU A 57 6.90 0.01 3.16
N HIS A 58 6.11 -0.68 3.98
CA HIS A 58 6.24 -2.11 4.23
C HIS A 58 4.95 -2.78 3.76
N THR A 59 4.96 -3.31 2.56
CA THR A 59 3.81 -3.98 1.95
C THR A 59 4.10 -5.48 1.88
N PRO A 60 3.19 -6.35 2.34
CA PRO A 60 3.37 -7.80 2.20
C PRO A 60 3.55 -8.15 0.71
N ASN A 61 4.43 -9.12 0.43
CA ASN A 61 4.85 -9.49 -0.93
C ASN A 61 5.65 -8.44 -1.73
N CYS A 62 6.07 -7.33 -1.12
CA CYS A 62 6.96 -6.36 -1.74
C CYS A 62 8.26 -6.16 -0.96
N PRO A 63 9.39 -5.90 -1.63
CA PRO A 63 10.60 -5.50 -0.94
C PRO A 63 10.36 -4.16 -0.23
N PHE A 64 11.19 -3.85 0.78
CA PHE A 64 11.13 -2.57 1.47
C PHE A 64 11.26 -1.41 0.49
N GLN A 65 10.28 -0.50 0.50
CA GLN A 65 10.23 0.62 -0.45
C GLN A 65 10.33 1.96 0.27
N VAL A 66 11.02 2.90 -0.38
CA VAL A 66 11.20 4.26 0.13
C VAL A 66 10.77 5.25 -0.92
N ILE A 67 9.87 6.16 -0.56
CA ILE A 67 9.38 7.22 -1.43
C ILE A 67 9.82 8.55 -0.85
N ALA A 68 10.54 9.35 -1.64
CA ALA A 68 10.75 10.75 -1.33
C ALA A 68 9.72 11.62 -2.01
N LYS A 69 9.09 12.47 -1.20
CA LYS A 69 8.39 13.65 -1.67
C LYS A 69 9.39 14.79 -1.78
N LEU A 70 9.60 15.30 -2.99
CA LEU A 70 10.48 16.41 -3.27
C LEU A 70 9.80 17.75 -2.95
N LYS A 71 10.60 18.80 -2.78
CA LYS A 71 10.11 20.18 -2.56
C LYS A 71 9.19 20.65 -3.70
N ASN A 72 9.44 20.20 -4.92
CA ASN A 72 8.61 20.50 -6.09
C ASN A 72 7.33 19.63 -6.14
N HIS A 73 6.88 19.07 -5.01
CA HIS A 73 5.70 18.21 -4.89
C HIS A 73 5.73 16.90 -5.67
N LYS A 74 6.82 16.60 -6.38
CA LYS A 74 7.04 15.33 -7.07
C LYS A 74 7.37 14.22 -6.09
N GLU A 75 6.75 13.05 -6.24
CA GLU A 75 7.09 11.85 -5.49
C GLU A 75 7.95 10.92 -6.37
N VAL A 76 9.04 10.41 -5.79
CA VAL A 76 9.97 9.50 -6.46
C VAL A 76 10.37 8.37 -5.52
N CYS A 77 10.47 7.16 -6.06
CA CYS A 77 10.95 6.01 -5.32
C CYS A 77 12.48 6.00 -5.29
N ILE A 78 13.08 5.87 -4.11
CA ILE A 78 14.53 5.88 -3.92
C ILE A 78 15.01 4.47 -3.58
N ASN A 79 16.20 4.11 -4.06
CA ASN A 79 16.82 2.86 -3.65
C ASN A 79 17.21 2.93 -2.15
N PRO A 80 16.73 2.01 -1.28
CA PRO A 80 17.14 1.96 0.13
C PRO A 80 18.66 1.84 0.34
N GLU A 81 19.42 1.37 -0.65
CA GLU A 81 20.89 1.23 -0.59
C GLU A 81 21.65 2.55 -0.83
N THR A 82 20.93 3.65 -1.06
CA THR A 82 21.56 4.96 -1.30
C THR A 82 22.36 5.42 -0.07
N LYS A 83 23.66 5.76 -0.26
CA LYS A 83 24.59 6.10 0.84
C LYS A 83 24.06 7.13 1.83
N TRP A 84 23.50 8.24 1.35
CA TRP A 84 22.99 9.29 2.23
C TRP A 84 21.75 8.83 3.02
N LEU A 85 20.93 7.94 2.44
CA LEU A 85 19.73 7.41 3.08
C LEU A 85 20.09 6.42 4.20
N GLN A 86 21.10 5.59 3.97
CA GLN A 86 21.69 4.72 5.00
C GLN A 86 22.23 5.53 6.18
N GLN A 87 22.96 6.63 5.89
CA GLN A 87 23.46 7.52 6.93
C GLN A 87 22.32 8.20 7.70
N TYR A 88 21.26 8.62 7.00
CA TYR A 88 20.07 9.20 7.62
C TYR A 88 19.39 8.21 8.58
N LEU A 89 19.15 6.98 8.13
CA LEU A 89 18.56 5.92 8.95
C LEU A 89 19.42 5.59 10.17
N LYS A 90 20.74 5.45 10.00
CA LYS A 90 21.68 5.22 11.11
C LYS A 90 21.59 6.34 12.14
N ASN A 91 21.65 7.59 11.71
CA ASN A 91 21.56 8.74 12.63
C ASN A 91 20.20 8.82 13.34
N ALA A 92 19.11 8.48 12.65
CA ALA A 92 17.77 8.45 13.24
C ALA A 92 17.65 7.37 14.33
N LEU A 93 18.20 6.17 14.08
CA LEU A 93 18.21 5.08 15.05
C LEU A 93 19.05 5.41 16.29
N ASN A 94 20.24 5.99 16.11
CA ASN A 94 21.11 6.40 17.24
C ASN A 94 20.52 7.55 18.07
N LYS A 95 19.54 8.30 17.54
CA LYS A 95 18.83 9.35 18.29
C LYS A 95 17.58 8.84 19.02
N ALA A 96 17.06 7.69 18.59
CA ALA A 96 15.86 7.09 19.18
C ALA A 96 16.18 6.15 20.36
N SER A 97 17.46 5.82 20.54
CA SER A 97 18.01 5.06 21.67
C SER A 97 18.40 5.96 22.84
#